data_AF-A0A6L9FEM3-F1
#
_entry.id   AF-A0A6L9FEM3-F1
#
_cell.length_a   1.000
_cell.length_b   1.000
_cell.length_c   1.000
_cell.angle_alpha   90.00
_cell.angle_beta   90.00
_cell.angle_gamma   90.00
#
_symmetry.space_group_name_H-M   'P 1'
#
loop_
_entity.id
_entity.type
_entity.pdbx_description
1 polymer ?
#
loop_
_entity_poly.entity_id
_entity_poly.type
_entity_poly.pdbx_seq_one_letter_code
_entity_poly.pdbx_strand_id
1 'polypeptide(L)' 'MTKELELANQDKFRVLEISFVENVEKKRGGFEPNDNYCWKSVMAGYALAHGFSHEEAYHFAFEMYFKNGFGN' A
#
# COMPACT_ATOMS: atom_id res chain seq x y z
N MET A 1 5.30 11.28 19.12
CA MET A 1 5.12 9.84 18.83
C MET A 1 6.34 9.12 19.37
N THR A 2 6.21 7.97 20.05
CA THR A 2 7.36 7.23 20.59
C THR A 2 7.95 6.32 19.51
N LYS A 3 9.27 6.10 19.55
CA LYS A 3 10.03 5.31 18.56
C LYS A 3 9.50 3.88 18.36
N GLU A 4 8.93 3.29 19.41
CA GLU A 4 8.32 1.96 19.39
C GLU A 4 6.99 1.92 18.61
N LEU A 5 6.21 3.00 18.67
CA LEU A 5 4.95 3.12 17.95
C LEU A 5 5.19 3.28 16.44
N GLU A 6 6.25 3.99 16.06
CA GLU A 6 6.69 4.13 14.67
C GLU A 6 7.14 2.79 14.07
N LEU A 7 7.94 2.02 14.81
CA LEU A 7 8.38 0.69 14.39
C LEU A 7 7.21 -0.29 14.23
N ALA A 8 6.26 -0.29 15.17
CA ALA A 8 5.07 -1.15 15.08
C ALA A 8 4.18 -0.80 13.87
N ASN A 9 4.08 0.47 13.51
CA ASN A 9 3.34 0.91 12.32
C ASN A 9 4.05 0.54 11.02
N GLN A 10 5.39 0.62 10.98
CA GLN A 10 6.19 0.17 9.84
C GLN A 10 6.07 -1.33 9.58
N ASP A 11 6.08 -2.14 10.64
CA ASP A 11 5.91 -3.60 10.51
C ASP A 11 4.52 -3.97 9.99
N LYS A 12 3.47 -3.28 10.45
CA LYS A 12 2.10 -3.48 9.93
C LYS A 12 2.00 -3.16 8.43
N PHE A 13 2.58 -2.05 7.99
CA PHE A 13 2.58 -1.71 6.56
C PHE A 13 3.41 -2.69 5.73
N ARG A 14 4.53 -3.18 6.26
CA ARG A 14 5.37 -4.18 5.57
C ARG A 14 4.64 -5.51 5.37
N VAL A 15 3.90 -5.98 6.38
CA VAL A 15 3.08 -7.20 6.25
C VAL A 15 2.00 -7.01 5.18
N LEU A 16 1.34 -5.84 5.18
CA LEU A 16 0.31 -5.52 4.20
C LEU A 16 0.88 -5.42 2.77
N GLU A 17 2.07 -4.81 2.62
CA GLU A 17 2.80 -4.69 1.34
C GLU A 17 3.08 -6.08 0.74
N ILE A 18 3.65 -7.00 1.51
CA ILE A 18 3.94 -8.36 1.05
C ILE A 18 2.65 -9.05 0.58
N SER A 19 1.60 -8.97 1.40
CA SER A 19 0.29 -9.58 1.08
C SER A 19 -0.33 -8.97 -0.18
N PHE A 20 -0.21 -7.65 -0.36
CA PHE A 20 -0.70 -6.94 -1.53
C PHE A 20 0.00 -7.40 -2.81
N VAL A 21 1.33 -7.46 -2.80
CA VAL A 21 2.13 -7.91 -3.95
C VAL A 21 1.75 -9.35 -4.34
N GLU A 22 1.58 -10.24 -3.35
CA GLU A 22 1.24 -11.65 -3.58
C GLU A 22 -0.17 -11.88 -4.11
N ASN A 23 -1.13 -11.06 -3.67
CA ASN A 23 -2.55 -11.30 -3.96
C ASN A 23 -3.13 -10.43 -5.06
N VAL A 24 -2.56 -9.24 -5.28
CA VAL A 24 -3.09 -8.26 -6.23
C VAL A 24 -2.15 -8.13 -7.43
N GLU A 25 -0.88 -7.83 -7.18
CA GLU A 25 0.07 -7.53 -8.24
C GLU A 25 0.48 -8.78 -9.03
N LYS A 26 0.93 -9.85 -8.33
CA LYS A 26 1.39 -11.10 -8.97
C LYS A 26 0.29 -11.86 -9.70
N LYS A 27 -0.97 -11.78 -9.24
CA LYS A 27 -2.09 -12.56 -9.80
C LYS A 27 -2.72 -11.96 -11.05
N ARG A 28 -2.52 -10.67 -11.33
CA ARG A 28 -3.19 -9.99 -12.46
C ARG A 28 -2.35 -9.85 -13.73
N GLY A 29 -1.19 -10.50 -13.81
CA GLY A 29 -0.34 -10.43 -15.00
C GLY A 29 0.25 -9.04 -15.28
N GLY A 30 0.36 -8.19 -14.24
CA GLY A 30 0.76 -6.79 -14.38
C GLY A 30 -0.40 -5.92 -14.85
N PHE A 31 -1.19 -5.41 -13.91
CA PHE A 31 -2.01 -4.24 -14.19
C PHE A 31 -1.07 -3.13 -14.69
N GLU A 32 -1.34 -2.53 -15.84
CA GLU A 32 -0.41 -1.55 -16.41
C GLU A 32 -0.23 -0.37 -15.44
N PRO A 33 1.01 -0.07 -15.03
CA PRO A 33 1.29 0.98 -14.05
C PRO A 33 0.90 2.38 -14.53
N ASN A 34 0.66 2.57 -15.82
CA ASN A 34 0.35 3.88 -16.39
C ASN A 34 -1.06 4.40 -16.06
N ASP A 35 -1.95 3.58 -15.48
CA ASP A 35 -3.23 4.05 -14.94
C ASP A 35 -3.08 4.46 -13.46
N ASN A 36 -2.21 5.43 -13.23
CA ASN A 36 -1.69 5.86 -11.92
C ASN A 36 -2.78 6.20 -10.88
N TYR A 37 -3.93 6.69 -11.32
CA TYR A 37 -5.03 7.05 -10.42
C TYR A 37 -5.71 5.78 -9.86
N CYS A 38 -5.76 4.70 -10.65
CA CYS A 38 -6.37 3.44 -10.25
C CYS A 38 -5.51 2.74 -9.18
N TRP A 39 -4.18 2.82 -9.27
CA TRP A 39 -3.28 2.14 -8.33
C TRP A 39 -3.36 2.64 -6.89
N LYS A 40 -3.40 3.96 -6.69
CA LYS A 40 -3.57 4.52 -5.34
C LYS A 40 -4.91 4.08 -4.72
N SER A 41 -5.99 4.08 -5.50
CA SER A 41 -7.30 3.63 -5.03
C SER A 41 -7.32 2.13 -4.72
N VAL A 42 -6.64 1.30 -5.50
CA VAL A 42 -6.52 -0.15 -5.26
C VAL A 42 -5.72 -0.43 -3.98
N MET A 43 -4.59 0.25 -3.78
CA MET A 43 -3.77 0.10 -2.56
C MET A 43 -4.54 0.56 -1.32
N ALA A 44 -5.20 1.72 -1.38
CA ALA A 44 -6.00 2.24 -0.27
C ALA A 44 -7.19 1.32 0.04
N GLY A 45 -7.92 0.86 -0.99
CA GLY A 45 -9.02 -0.08 -0.83
C GLY A 45 -8.57 -1.42 -0.22
N TYR A 46 -7.39 -1.91 -0.61
CA TYR A 46 -6.83 -3.12 -0.02
C TYR A 46 -6.49 -2.94 1.46
N ALA A 47 -5.87 -1.82 1.84
CA ALA A 47 -5.58 -1.50 3.24
C ALA A 47 -6.86 -1.39 4.09
N LEU A 48 -7.88 -0.67 3.58
CA LEU A 48 -9.18 -0.55 4.24
C LEU A 48 -9.83 -1.93 4.47
N ALA A 49 -9.76 -2.82 3.48
CA ALA A 49 -10.29 -4.19 3.59
C ALA A 49 -9.56 -5.03 4.64
N HIS A 50 -8.32 -4.66 5.01
CA HIS A 50 -7.53 -5.31 6.06
C HIS A 50 -7.64 -4.60 7.42
N GLY A 51 -8.62 -3.70 7.59
CA GLY A 51 -8.94 -3.08 8.87
C GLY A 51 -8.09 -1.87 9.25
N PHE A 52 -7.31 -1.34 8.30
CA PHE A 52 -6.60 -0.07 8.50
C PHE A 52 -7.60 1.09 8.50
N SER A 53 -7.31 2.13 9.28
CA SER A 53 -8.06 3.38 9.23
C SER A 53 -7.89 4.07 7.87
N HIS A 54 -8.74 5.06 7.59
CA HIS A 54 -8.65 5.85 6.36
C HIS A 54 -7.27 6.52 6.23
N GLU A 55 -6.78 7.15 7.30
CA GLU A 55 -5.48 7.82 7.31
C GLU A 55 -4.33 6.84 7.01
N GLU A 56 -4.32 5.68 7.68
CA GLU A 56 -3.30 4.66 7.45
C GLU A 56 -3.38 4.05 6.05
N ALA A 57 -4.58 3.84 5.52
CA ALA A 57 -4.79 3.31 4.18
C ALA A 57 -4.29 4.27 3.10
N TYR A 58 -4.53 5.58 3.25
CA TYR A 58 -3.96 6.59 2.36
C TYR A 58 -2.44 6.66 2.50
N HIS A 59 -1.91 6.63 3.72
CA HIS A 59 -0.47 6.63 3.96
C HIS A 59 0.21 5.43 3.27
N PHE A 60 -0.32 4.22 3.47
CA PHE A 60 0.13 3.01 2.80
C PHE A 60 0.13 3.16 1.27
N ALA A 61 -0.98 3.65 0.69
CA ALA A 61 -1.11 3.83 -0.75
C ALA A 61 -0.10 4.85 -1.29
N PHE A 62 0.19 5.92 -0.55
CA PHE A 62 1.20 6.91 -0.93
C PHE A 62 2.62 6.33 -0.88
N GLU A 63 3.00 5.65 0.20
CA GLU A 63 4.32 5.02 0.31
C GLU A 63 4.56 4.00 -0.81
N MET A 64 3.60 3.11 -1.03
CA MET A 64 3.66 2.11 -2.08
C MET A 64 3.79 2.76 -3.47
N TYR A 65 3.01 3.82 -3.72
CA TYR A 65 3.05 4.52 -5.00
C TYR A 65 4.43 5.11 -5.32
N PHE A 66 5.07 5.76 -4.34
CA PHE A 66 6.41 6.35 -4.53
C PHE A 66 7.51 5.29 -4.56
N LYS A 67 7.46 4.26 -3.71
CA LYS A 67 8.43 3.15 -3.72
C LYS A 67 8.50 2.43 -5.07
N ASN A 68 7.37 2.34 -5.78
CA ASN A 68 7.28 1.70 -7.10
C ASN A 68 7.59 2.65 -8.27
N GLY A 69 8.05 3.88 -8.00
CA GLY A 69 8.48 4.82 -9.04
C GLY A 69 7.34 5.47 -9.84
N PHE A 70 6.09 5.40 -9.37
CA PHE A 70 4.94 6.02 -10.05
C PHE A 70 4.85 7.55 -9.83
N GLY A 71 5.54 8.08 -8.84
CA GLY A 71 5.63 9.50 -8.56
C GLY A 71 7.02 10.04 -8.87
N ASN A 72 7.26 10.40 -10.13
CA ASN A 72 8.33 11.35 -10.50
C ASN A 72 7.77 12.77 -10.47
#